data_AF-A0A261GGR8-F1
#
_entry.id   AF-A0A261GGR8-F1
#
_cell.length_a   1.000
_cell.length_b   1.000
_cell.length_c   1.000
_cell.angle_alpha   90.00
_cell.angle_beta   90.00
_cell.angle_gamma   90.00
#
_symmetry.space_group_name_H-M   'P 1'
#
loop_
_entity.id
_entity.type
_entity.pdbx_description
1 polymer ?
#
loop_
_entity_poly.entity_id
_entity_poly.type
_entity_poly.pdbx_seq_one_letter_code
_entity_poly.pdbx_strand_id
1 'polypeptide(L)'
;MSLKDDFQKLKEDLAQQRDELRVQLNLAKADLKDDWDELEQRYEQFREKISQVSREAEQSGQNIKEATHKFAEELKKEYEDFKRRL
;
A
#
# COMPACT_ATOMS: atom_id res chain seq x y z
N MET A 1 13.10 -0.96 16.94
CA MET A 1 11.94 -0.33 16.26
C MET A 1 10.67 -0.94 16.83
N SER A 2 9.66 -0.12 17.10
CA SER A 2 8.35 -0.61 17.54
C SER A 2 7.56 -1.11 16.34
N LEU A 3 6.61 -2.03 16.56
CA LEU A 3 5.66 -2.47 15.52
C LEU A 3 4.98 -1.30 14.81
N LYS A 4 4.71 -0.24 15.56
CA LYS A 4 4.09 0.99 15.08
C LYS A 4 4.99 1.73 14.09
N ASP A 5 6.30 1.78 14.34
CA ASP A 5 7.30 2.35 13.42
C ASP A 5 7.39 1.56 12.12
N ASP A 6 7.38 0.21 12.21
CA ASP A 6 7.42 -0.65 11.02
C ASP A 6 6.23 -0.35 10.10
N PHE A 7 5.01 -0.29 10.65
CA PHE A 7 3.81 0.03 9.87
C PHE A 7 3.80 1.45 9.33
N GLN A 8 4.31 2.39 10.10
CA GLN A 8 4.36 3.78 9.68
C GLN A 8 5.30 3.94 8.47
N LYS A 9 6.49 3.34 8.53
CA LYS A 9 7.41 3.30 7.38
C LYS A 9 6.80 2.63 6.16
N LEU A 10 6.15 1.48 6.35
CA LEU A 10 5.51 0.72 5.28
C LEU A 10 4.42 1.55 4.57
N LYS A 11 3.64 2.29 5.36
CA LYS A 11 2.63 3.22 4.85
C LYS A 11 3.25 4.39 4.09
N GLU A 12 4.34 4.96 4.59
CA GLU A 12 5.04 6.07 3.95
C GLU A 12 5.67 5.64 2.61
N ASP A 13 6.32 4.48 2.56
CA ASP A 13 6.93 3.93 1.36
C ASP A 13 5.89 3.70 0.25
N LEU A 14 4.76 3.07 0.58
CA LEU A 14 3.66 2.86 -0.36
C LEU A 14 2.98 4.18 -0.78
N ALA A 15 2.87 5.15 0.12
CA ALA A 15 2.33 6.47 -0.21
C ALA A 15 3.22 7.19 -1.22
N GLN A 16 4.54 7.15 -1.01
CA GLN A 16 5.51 7.76 -1.92
C GLN A 16 5.46 7.11 -3.31
N GLN A 17 5.44 5.78 -3.39
CA GLN A 17 5.32 5.09 -4.68
C GLN A 17 4.01 5.42 -5.39
N ARG A 18 2.90 5.51 -4.65
CA ARG A 18 1.60 5.93 -5.19
C ARG A 18 1.68 7.34 -5.76
N ASP A 19 2.26 8.29 -5.03
CA ASP A 19 2.35 9.67 -5.49
C ASP A 19 3.23 9.79 -6.75
N GLU A 20 4.33 9.04 -6.85
CA GLU A 20 5.13 8.94 -8.07
C GLU A 20 4.31 8.38 -9.24
N LEU A 21 3.62 7.26 -9.04
CA LEU A 21 2.81 6.62 -10.07
C LEU A 21 1.67 7.52 -10.53
N ARG A 22 1.01 8.25 -9.63
CA ARG A 22 -0.05 9.19 -9.95
C ARG A 22 0.44 10.32 -10.85
N VAL A 23 1.65 10.82 -10.61
CA VAL A 23 2.27 11.83 -11.49
C VAL A 23 2.52 11.25 -12.88
N GLN A 24 3.04 10.03 -12.96
CA GLN A 24 3.26 9.37 -14.26
C GLN A 24 1.94 9.04 -14.97
N LEU A 25 0.92 8.61 -14.24
CA LEU A 25 -0.43 8.32 -14.77
C LEU A 25 -1.07 9.56 -15.40
N ASN A 26 -0.92 10.73 -14.77
CA ASN A 26 -1.40 11.99 -15.33
C ASN A 26 -0.70 12.35 -16.66
N LEU A 27 0.49 11.82 -16.90
CA LEU A 27 1.21 11.95 -18.18
C LEU A 27 0.84 10.83 -19.16
N ALA A 28 0.43 9.67 -18.65
CA ALA A 28 0.04 8.50 -19.42
C ALA A 28 -1.41 8.60 -19.95
N LYS A 29 -1.72 7.77 -20.94
CA LYS A 29 -3.05 7.74 -21.58
C LYS A 29 -4.10 7.10 -20.67
N ALA A 30 -5.36 7.41 -20.95
CA ALA A 30 -6.53 6.97 -20.17
C ALA A 30 -6.63 5.46 -19.96
N ASP A 31 -6.05 4.62 -20.82
CA ASP A 31 -6.06 3.15 -20.70
C ASP A 31 -5.50 2.60 -19.39
N LEU A 32 -4.58 3.31 -18.73
CA LEU A 32 -3.99 2.87 -17.45
C LEU A 32 -4.78 3.33 -16.23
N LYS A 33 -5.83 4.13 -16.44
CA LYS A 33 -6.63 4.70 -15.35
C LYS A 33 -7.46 3.63 -14.64
N ASP A 34 -8.03 2.68 -15.38
CA ASP A 34 -8.78 1.56 -14.79
C ASP A 34 -7.88 0.66 -13.92
N ASP A 35 -6.73 0.23 -14.43
CA ASP A 35 -5.72 -0.52 -13.65
C ASP A 35 -5.26 0.28 -12.39
N TRP A 36 -5.17 1.62 -12.50
CA TRP A 36 -4.79 2.49 -11.38
C TRP A 36 -5.89 2.61 -10.32
N ASP A 37 -7.15 2.76 -10.72
CA ASP A 37 -8.29 2.81 -9.81
C ASP A 37 -8.38 1.52 -8.97
N GLU A 38 -8.08 0.35 -9.54
CA GLU A 38 -7.98 -0.91 -8.78
C GLU A 38 -6.85 -0.87 -7.74
N LEU A 39 -5.68 -0.34 -8.09
CA LEU A 39 -4.56 -0.20 -7.17
C LEU A 39 -4.85 0.78 -6.02
N GLU A 40 -5.52 1.90 -6.30
CA GLU A 40 -5.96 2.82 -5.26
C GLU A 40 -6.92 2.16 -4.28
N GLN A 41 -7.89 1.36 -4.77
CA GLN A 41 -8.79 0.62 -3.88
C GLN A 41 -8.04 -0.34 -2.96
N ARG A 42 -7.06 -1.09 -3.48
CA ARG A 42 -6.23 -1.99 -2.65
C ARG A 42 -5.40 -1.20 -1.64
N TYR A 43 -4.89 -0.02 -2.00
CA TYR A 43 -4.16 0.85 -1.08
C TYR A 43 -5.04 1.41 0.05
N GLU A 44 -6.29 1.77 -0.24
CA GLU A 44 -7.23 2.19 0.80
C GLU A 44 -7.50 1.05 1.79
N GLN A 45 -7.76 -0.16 1.29
CA GLN A 45 -7.93 -1.35 2.14
C GLN A 45 -6.70 -1.61 3.03
N PHE A 46 -5.50 -1.45 2.48
CA PHE A 46 -4.26 -1.55 3.25
C PHE A 46 -4.19 -0.53 4.38
N ARG A 47 -4.52 0.73 4.08
CA ARG A 47 -4.50 1.81 5.06
C ARG A 47 -5.49 1.57 6.20
N GLU A 48 -6.69 1.07 5.87
CA GLU A 48 -7.69 0.68 6.86
C GLU A 48 -7.20 -0.48 7.73
N LYS A 49 -6.63 -1.53 7.13
CA LYS A 49 -6.03 -2.66 7.86
C LYS A 49 -4.93 -2.20 8.81
N ILE A 50 -3.99 -1.36 8.37
CA ILE A 50 -2.95 -0.79 9.25
C ILE A 50 -3.56 -0.01 10.41
N SER A 51 -4.62 0.76 10.15
CA SER A 51 -5.30 1.54 11.19
C SER A 51 -6.00 0.65 12.21
N GLN A 52 -6.55 -0.49 11.78
CA GLN A 52 -7.11 -1.52 12.66
C GLN A 52 -6.02 -2.22 13.46
N VAL A 53 -4.93 -2.66 12.81
CA VAL A 53 -3.77 -3.27 13.49
C VAL A 53 -3.21 -2.34 14.56
N SER A 54 -3.07 -1.05 14.26
CA SER A 54 -2.54 -0.08 15.21
C SER A 54 -3.44 0.11 16.45
N ARG A 55 -4.74 -0.21 16.34
CA ARG A 55 -5.72 -0.17 17.44
C ARG A 55 -5.85 -1.51 18.17
N GLU A 56 -5.75 -2.63 17.47
CA GLU A 56 -5.95 -3.98 18.01
C GLU A 56 -4.66 -4.69 18.46
N ALA A 57 -3.49 -4.23 18.01
CA ALA A 57 -2.20 -4.82 18.35
C ALA A 57 -1.87 -4.79 19.85
N GLU A 58 -2.61 -4.03 20.66
CA GLU A 58 -2.51 -4.09 22.12
C GLU A 58 -2.96 -5.44 22.71
N GLN A 59 -3.72 -6.29 21.98
CA GLN A 59 -4.30 -7.52 22.54
C GLN A 59 -4.01 -8.85 21.80
N SER A 60 -3.67 -8.87 20.49
CA SER A 60 -3.42 -10.14 19.73
C SER A 60 -2.57 -9.97 18.45
N GLY A 61 -1.59 -9.05 18.47
CA GLY A 61 -1.01 -8.44 17.27
C GLY A 61 -0.09 -9.25 16.35
N GLN A 62 0.32 -10.49 16.65
CA GLN A 62 1.32 -11.19 15.80
C GLN A 62 0.78 -11.64 14.44
N ASN A 63 -0.39 -12.30 14.40
CA ASN A 63 -0.96 -12.79 13.13
C ASN A 63 -1.39 -11.65 12.20
N ILE A 64 -1.94 -10.59 12.78
CA ILE A 64 -2.39 -9.42 12.01
C ILE A 64 -1.18 -8.64 11.47
N LYS A 65 -0.05 -8.64 12.21
CA LYS A 65 1.19 -8.02 11.73
C LYS A 65 1.66 -8.67 10.44
N GLU A 66 1.74 -9.99 10.45
CA GLU A 66 2.25 -10.76 9.32
C GLU A 66 1.36 -10.62 8.08
N ALA A 67 0.04 -10.63 8.27
CA ALA A 67 -0.93 -10.40 7.19
C ALA A 67 -0.77 -9.01 6.57
N THR A 68 -0.59 -7.99 7.40
CA THR A 68 -0.43 -6.60 6.93
C THR A 68 0.90 -6.41 6.22
N HIS A 69 1.97 -7.04 6.70
CA HIS A 69 3.27 -6.99 6.04
C HIS A 69 3.23 -7.66 4.67
N LYS A 70 2.63 -8.86 4.56
CA LYS A 70 2.43 -9.55 3.28
C LYS A 70 1.60 -8.71 2.31
N PHE A 71 0.51 -8.12 2.78
CA PHE A 71 -0.34 -7.26 1.94
C PHE A 71 0.43 -6.05 1.40
N ALA A 72 1.30 -5.44 2.21
CA ALA A 72 2.13 -4.33 1.75
C ALA A 72 3.15 -4.75 0.68
N GLU A 73 3.78 -5.92 0.86
CA GLU A 73 4.74 -6.46 -0.10
C GLU A 73 4.07 -6.79 -1.44
N GLU A 74 2.85 -7.35 -1.40
CA GLU A 74 2.03 -7.56 -2.60
C GLU A 74 1.71 -6.24 -3.29
N LEU A 75 1.18 -5.26 -2.55
CA LEU A 75 0.82 -3.95 -3.10
C LEU A 75 2.04 -3.23 -3.70
N LYS A 76 3.20 -3.35 -3.04
CA LYS A 76 4.47 -2.80 -3.53
C LYS A 76 4.88 -3.42 -4.86
N LYS A 77 4.79 -4.75 -4.98
CA LYS A 77 5.06 -5.44 -6.24
C LYS A 77 4.09 -5.02 -7.34
N GLU A 78 2.81 -4.91 -7.03
CA GLU A 78 1.82 -4.46 -8.01
C GLU A 78 2.11 -3.04 -8.50
N TYR A 79 2.51 -2.13 -7.60
CA TYR A 79 2.95 -0.79 -7.97
C TYR A 79 4.20 -0.80 -8.85
N GLU A 80 5.18 -1.66 -8.56
CA GLU A 80 6.37 -1.82 -9.41
C GLU A 80 6.02 -2.37 -10.80
N ASP A 81 5.13 -3.36 -10.88
CA ASP A 81 4.68 -3.95 -12.15
C ASP A 81 3.88 -2.92 -12.97
N PHE A 82 2.99 -2.17 -12.31
CA PHE A 82 2.26 -1.08 -12.91
C PHE A 82 3.20 0.01 -13.45
N LYS A 83 4.22 0.41 -12.67
CA LYS A 83 5.26 1.35 -13.10
C LYS A 83 6.02 0.87 -14.34
N ARG A 84 6.19 -0.44 -14.52
CA ARG A 84 6.87 -1.01 -15.69
C ARG A 84 5.98 -1.06 -16.93
N ARG A 85 4.65 -1.10 -16.75
CA ARG A 85 3.66 -1.11 -17.83
C ARG A 85 3.32 0.29 -18.35
N LEU A 86 3.66 1.32 -17.58
CA LEU A 86 3.37 2.74 -17.82
C LEU A 86 4.48 3.41 -18.64
#